data_AF-A0AAJ6DJZ8-F1
#
_entry.id   AF-A0AAJ6DJZ8-F1
#
_cell.length_a   1.000
_cell.length_b   1.000
_cell.length_c   1.000
_cell.angle_alpha   90.00
_cell.angle_beta   90.00
_cell.angle_gamma   90.00
#
_symmetry.space_group_name_H-M   'P 1'
#
loop_
_entity.id
_entity.type
_entity.pdbx_description
1 polymer ?
#
loop_
_entity_poly.entity_id
_entity_poly.type
_entity_poly.pdbx_seq_one_letter_code
_entity_poly.pdbx_strand_id
1 'polypeptide(L)'
;MDHRTPPGNIAPHIPAADWQRAQATGQPVVIVVNDTRPAGIPWRRVLVPFAIAGAVVAGGWGLVACLCLLLDAAAHTATVIAGAAGPIGVGGITLKLARSKTT
;
A
#
# COMPACT_ATOMS: atom_id res chain seq x y z
N MET A 1 46.33 17.05 15.11
CA MET A 1 45.43 17.16 13.94
C MET A 1 44.43 16.03 14.05
N ASP A 2 43.23 16.32 14.55
CA ASP A 2 42.17 15.31 14.72
C ASP A 2 41.47 15.06 13.39
N HIS A 3 41.85 13.99 12.71
CA HIS A 3 41.17 13.53 11.51
C HIS A 3 39.88 12.81 11.94
N ARG A 4 38.75 13.52 12.00
CA ARG A 4 37.43 12.89 12.14
C ARG A 4 37.07 12.22 10.83
N THR A 5 37.34 10.92 10.74
CA THR A 5 36.92 10.08 9.62
C THR A 5 35.39 9.98 9.59
N PRO A 6 34.74 10.15 8.42
CA PRO A 6 33.29 9.98 8.29
C PRO A 6 32.87 8.56 8.68
N PRO A 7 31.82 8.39 9.50
CA PRO A 7 31.36 7.06 9.90
C PRO A 7 30.82 6.29 8.69
N GLY A 8 31.33 5.07 8.49
CA GLY A 8 30.68 4.06 7.64
C GLY A 8 31.27 3.79 6.25
N ASN A 9 32.31 4.51 5.80
CA ASN A 9 32.87 4.30 4.45
C ASN A 9 34.34 3.83 4.41
N ILE A 10 35.02 3.77 5.56
CA ILE A 10 36.42 3.33 5.65
C ILE A 10 36.50 2.25 6.73
N ALA A 11 37.23 1.17 6.46
CA ALA A 11 37.56 0.18 7.48
C ALA A 11 38.15 0.86 8.73
N PRO A 12 37.95 0.33 9.95
CA PRO A 12 38.51 0.91 11.17
C PRO A 12 40.01 1.17 11.00
N HIS A 13 40.38 2.45 10.88
CA HIS A 13 41.77 2.81 10.64
C HIS A 13 42.51 2.73 11.97
N ILE A 14 43.48 1.83 12.05
CA ILE A 14 44.38 1.74 13.19
C ILE A 14 45.49 2.77 12.94
N PRO A 15 45.74 3.73 13.85
CA PRO A 15 46.85 4.65 13.71
C PRO A 15 48.18 3.90 13.57
N ALA A 16 49.01 4.27 12.59
CA ALA A 16 50.24 3.55 12.27
C ALA A 16 51.22 3.46 13.46
N ALA A 17 51.27 4.49 14.30
CA ALA A 17 52.10 4.51 15.50
C ALA A 17 51.66 3.48 16.54
N ASP A 18 50.35 3.28 16.72
CA ASP A 18 49.81 2.28 17.65
C ASP A 18 50.04 0.87 17.13
N TRP A 19 49.91 0.65 15.83
CA TRP A 19 50.26 -0.63 15.19
C TRP A 19 51.75 -0.97 15.34
N GLN A 20 52.64 -0.01 15.08
CA GLN A 20 54.08 -0.19 15.19
C GLN A 20 54.53 -0.46 16.63
N ARG A 21 53.93 0.24 17.61
CA ARG A 21 54.17 -0.02 19.03
C ARG A 21 53.71 -1.42 19.44
N ALA A 22 52.52 -1.83 19.02
CA ALA A 22 51.99 -3.15 19.33
C ALA A 22 52.86 -4.28 18.76
N GLN A 23 53.36 -4.12 17.51
CA GLN A 23 54.34 -5.02 16.90
C GLN A 23 55.65 -5.11 17.67
N ALA A 24 56.20 -3.96 18.09
CA ALA A 24 57.47 -3.91 18.82
C ALA A 24 57.39 -4.49 20.25
N THR A 25 56.21 -4.45 20.87
CA THR A 25 56.00 -4.86 22.27
C THR A 25 55.29 -6.20 22.42
N GLY A 26 54.83 -6.79 21.31
CA GLY A 26 54.02 -8.00 21.32
C GLY A 26 52.65 -7.83 21.96
N GLN A 27 52.15 -6.60 22.11
CA GLN A 27 50.86 -6.34 22.74
C GLN A 27 49.70 -6.62 21.76
N PRO A 28 48.59 -7.22 22.23
CA PRO A 28 47.44 -7.51 21.40
C PRO A 28 46.67 -6.23 21.03
N VAL A 29 46.25 -6.13 19.76
CA VAL A 29 45.40 -5.05 19.25
C VAL A 29 43.97 -5.55 19.10
N VAL A 30 43.03 -4.96 19.85
CA VAL A 30 41.61 -5.30 19.78
C VAL A 30 40.88 -4.25 18.95
N ILE A 31 40.28 -4.67 17.85
CA ILE A 31 39.47 -3.80 16.97
C ILE A 31 38.00 -4.00 17.34
N VAL A 32 37.38 -3.00 17.97
CA VAL A 32 35.95 -3.01 18.26
C VAL A 32 35.21 -2.23 17.18
N VAL A 33 34.36 -2.91 16.43
CA VAL A 33 33.47 -2.30 15.46
C VAL A 33 32.09 -2.17 16.08
N ASN A 34 31.75 -0.96 16.52
CA ASN A 34 30.39 -0.66 16.94
C ASN A 34 29.55 -0.50 15.66
N ASP A 35 28.77 -1.52 15.30
CA ASP A 35 27.72 -1.32 14.30
C ASP A 35 26.72 -0.31 14.89
N THR A 36 26.59 0.85 14.24
CA THR A 36 25.67 1.92 14.65
C THR A 36 24.27 1.70 14.10
N ARG A 37 24.02 0.60 13.37
CA ARG A 37 22.67 0.25 12.94
C ARG A 37 21.82 -0.04 14.17
N PRO A 38 20.70 0.66 14.37
CA PRO A 38 19.76 0.33 15.43
C PRO A 38 19.36 -1.14 15.30
N ALA A 39 19.59 -1.93 16.36
CA ALA A 39 19.15 -3.31 16.45
C ALA A 39 17.63 -3.32 16.60
N GLY A 40 16.91 -3.23 15.47
CA GLY A 40 15.46 -3.21 15.46
C GLY A 40 14.90 -3.29 14.04
N ILE A 41 13.71 -3.87 13.91
CA ILE A 41 12.99 -3.86 12.64
C ILE A 41 12.59 -2.40 12.37
N PRO A 42 13.01 -1.79 11.26
CA PRO A 42 12.61 -0.43 10.95
C PRO A 42 11.10 -0.40 10.74
N TRP A 43 10.36 0.25 11.63
CA TRP A 43 8.88 0.33 11.62
C TRP A 43 8.31 0.69 10.25
N ARG A 44 9.03 1.52 9.47
CA ARG A 44 8.66 1.86 8.09
C ARG A 44 8.47 0.62 7.19
N ARG A 45 9.26 -0.44 7.37
CA ARG A 45 9.14 -1.68 6.58
C ARG A 45 7.85 -2.46 6.89
N VAL A 46 7.26 -2.25 8.07
CA VAL A 46 6.02 -2.94 8.48
C VAL A 46 4.80 -2.07 8.22
N LEU A 47 4.88 -0.77 8.54
CA LEU A 47 3.73 0.15 8.42
C LEU A 47 3.35 0.41 6.96
N VAL A 48 4.33 0.50 6.04
CA VAL A 48 4.06 0.77 4.62
C VAL A 48 3.19 -0.31 3.96
N PRO A 49 3.51 -1.61 4.02
CA PRO A 49 2.65 -2.63 3.40
C PRO A 49 1.26 -2.71 4.05
N PHE A 50 1.16 -2.49 5.37
CA PHE A 50 -0.13 -2.42 6.05
C PHE A 50 -0.98 -1.23 5.58
N ALA A 51 -0.38 -0.05 5.42
CA ALA A 51 -1.07 1.11 4.90
C ALA A 51 -1.57 0.89 3.46
N ILE A 52 -0.76 0.24 2.62
CA ILE A 52 -1.15 -0.11 1.24
C ILE A 52 -2.31 -1.11 1.27
N ALA A 53 -2.21 -2.17 2.06
CA ALA A 53 -3.27 -3.17 2.19
C ALA A 53 -4.59 -2.53 2.67
N GLY A 54 -4.52 -1.65 3.68
CA GLY A 54 -5.68 -0.92 4.18
C GLY A 54 -6.31 -0.02 3.12
N ALA A 55 -5.49 0.73 2.37
CA ALA A 55 -5.98 1.60 1.30
C ALA A 55 -6.66 0.83 0.16
N VAL A 56 -6.13 -0.33 -0.22
CA VAL A 56 -6.72 -1.19 -1.25
C VAL A 56 -8.06 -1.75 -0.80
N VAL A 57 -8.17 -2.24 0.44
CA VAL A 57 -9.43 -2.77 0.97
C VAL A 57 -10.49 -1.68 1.08
N ALA A 58 -10.12 -0.52 1.63
CA ALA A 58 -11.03 0.63 1.75
C ALA A 58 -11.49 1.14 0.37
N GLY A 59 -10.56 1.26 -0.59
CA GLY A 59 -10.87 1.65 -1.96
C GLY A 59 -11.76 0.64 -2.68
N GLY A 60 -11.50 -0.66 -2.51
CA GLY A 60 -12.30 -1.74 -3.09
C GLY A 60 -13.74 -1.74 -2.59
N TRP A 61 -13.93 -1.64 -1.27
CA TRP A 61 -15.28 -1.52 -0.69
C TRP A 61 -15.97 -0.22 -1.08
N GLY A 62 -15.24 0.89 -1.18
CA GLY A 62 -15.78 2.16 -1.68
C GLY A 62 -16.29 2.06 -3.13
N LEU A 63 -15.55 1.36 -3.99
CA LEU A 63 -15.97 1.08 -5.37
C LEU A 63 -17.24 0.24 -5.44
N VAL A 64 -17.34 -0.81 -4.62
CA VAL A 64 -18.55 -1.64 -4.51
C VAL A 64 -19.73 -0.81 -4.02
N ALA A 65 -19.55 -0.01 -2.98
CA ALA A 65 -20.61 0.86 -2.46
C ALA A 65 -21.07 1.88 -3.50
N CYS A 66 -20.13 2.48 -4.24
CA CYS A 66 -20.43 3.42 -5.32
C CYS A 66 -21.22 2.73 -6.46
N LEU A 67 -20.83 1.51 -6.82
CA LEU A 67 -21.55 0.71 -7.81
C LEU A 67 -22.98 0.40 -7.35
N CYS A 68 -23.16 -0.01 -6.09
CA CYS A 68 -24.48 -0.24 -5.51
C CYS A 68 -25.34 1.02 -5.51
N LEU A 69 -24.78 2.19 -5.15
CA LEU A 69 -25.48 3.47 -5.20
C LEU A 69 -25.91 3.85 -6.62
N LEU A 70 -25.05 3.66 -7.61
CA LEU A 70 -25.37 3.93 -9.01
C LEU A 70 -26.50 3.01 -9.50
N LEU A 71 -26.46 1.73 -9.13
CA LEU A 71 -27.51 0.77 -9.48
C LEU A 71 -28.84 1.07 -8.78
N ASP A 72 -28.81 1.47 -7.51
CA ASP A 72 -30.00 1.86 -6.75
C ASP A 72 -30.66 3.11 -7.35
N ALA A 73 -29.87 4.14 -7.66
CA ALA A 73 -30.34 5.34 -8.36
C ALA A 73 -30.91 5.01 -9.76
N ALA A 74 -30.29 4.09 -10.49
CA ALA A 74 -30.79 3.62 -11.79
C ALA A 74 -32.10 2.84 -11.65
N ALA A 75 -32.23 1.99 -10.62
CA ALA A 75 -33.45 1.23 -10.36
C ALA A 75 -34.61 2.15 -9.92
N HIS A 76 -34.34 3.14 -9.06
CA HIS A 76 -35.32 4.14 -8.66
C HIS A 76 -35.80 5.00 -9.84
N THR A 77 -34.89 5.42 -10.72
CA THR A 77 -35.31 6.16 -11.93
C THR A 77 -36.08 5.28 -12.90
N ALA A 78 -35.67 4.02 -13.11
CA ALA A 78 -36.38 3.08 -13.97
C ALA A 78 -37.78 2.75 -13.44
N THR A 79 -37.95 2.58 -12.13
CA THR A 79 -39.25 2.32 -11.50
C THR A 79 -40.17 3.55 -11.52
N VAL A 80 -39.63 4.76 -11.34
CA VAL A 80 -40.39 6.02 -11.53
C VAL A 80 -40.84 6.18 -12.98
N ILE A 81 -39.95 5.91 -13.94
CA ILE A 81 -40.30 5.97 -15.37
C ILE A 81 -41.34 4.92 -15.72
N ALA A 82 -41.17 3.67 -15.27
CA ALA A 82 -42.14 2.59 -15.49
C ALA A 82 -43.50 2.85 -14.82
N GLY A 83 -43.51 3.46 -13.63
CA GLY A 83 -44.72 3.88 -12.94
C GLY A 83 -45.42 5.09 -13.58
N ALA A 84 -44.65 6.03 -14.15
CA ALA A 84 -45.18 7.22 -14.78
C ALA A 84 -45.64 7.01 -16.24
N ALA A 85 -45.04 6.08 -16.99
CA ALA A 85 -45.30 5.93 -18.42
C ALA A 85 -46.08 4.66 -18.83
N GLY A 86 -46.52 3.81 -17.89
CA GLY A 86 -47.12 2.52 -18.25
C GLY A 86 -46.11 1.62 -18.98
N PRO A 87 -46.49 0.47 -19.59
CA PRO A 87 -45.54 -0.51 -20.11
C PRO A 87 -44.56 0.12 -21.11
N ILE A 88 -43.31 0.29 -20.67
CA ILE A 88 -42.26 1.04 -21.36
C ILE A 88 -41.78 0.20 -22.55
N GLY A 89 -42.25 0.54 -23.74
CA GLY A 89 -41.64 0.11 -24.99
C GLY A 89 -40.47 1.03 -25.34
N VAL A 90 -39.25 0.50 -25.41
CA VAL A 90 -38.09 1.20 -25.97
C VAL A 90 -37.91 0.74 -27.42
N GLY A 91 -38.00 1.67 -28.38
CA GLY A 91 -37.68 1.40 -29.79
C GLY A 91 -38.77 0.70 -30.60
N GLY A 92 -40.06 0.90 -30.30
CA GLY A 92 -41.17 0.38 -31.11
C GLY A 92 -41.48 -1.12 -30.95
N ILE A 93 -40.73 -1.83 -30.10
CA ILE A 93 -41.04 -3.21 -29.73
C ILE A 93 -41.84 -3.20 -28.43
N THR A 94 -43.16 -3.06 -28.55
CA THR A 94 -44.07 -3.19 -27.42
C THR A 94 -44.23 -4.68 -27.11
N LEU A 95 -43.54 -5.19 -26.09
CA LEU A 95 -43.82 -6.52 -25.52
C LEU A 95 -45.19 -6.47 -24.81
N LYS A 96 -46.26 -6.62 -25.58
CA LYS A 96 -47.59 -6.95 -25.06
C LYS A 96 -47.56 -8.37 -24.49
N LEU A 97 -47.13 -8.49 -23.24
CA LEU A 97 -47.15 -9.75 -22.48
C LEU A 97 -48.53 -10.04 -21.87
N ALA A 98 -49.62 -9.77 -22.59
CA ALA A 98 -50.97 -10.14 -22.19
C ALA A 98 -51.76 -10.60 -23.42
N ARG A 99 -51.51 -11.85 -23.84
CA ARG A 99 -52.37 -12.57 -24.77
C ARG A 99 -53.62 -13.00 -24.01
N SER A 100 -54.77 -12.37 -24.28
CA SER A 100 -56.06 -12.88 -23.84
C SER A 100 -56.41 -14.13 -24.67
N LYS A 101 -56.63 -15.26 -23.99
CA LYS A 101 -57.18 -16.48 -24.58
C LYS A 101 -58.65 -16.23 -24.91
N THR A 102 -58.99 -16.21 -26.20
CA THR A 102 -60.37 -16.09 -26.69
C THR A 102 -61.14 -17.38 -26.42
N THR A 103 -62.30 -17.27 -25.76
CA THR A 103 -63.41 -18.23 -25.82
C THR A 103 -64.40 -17.73 -26.85
#